data_AF-A0A6B3UK32-F1
#
_entry.id   AF-A0A6B3UK32-F1
#
_cell.length_a   1.000
_cell.length_b   1.000
_cell.length_c   1.000
_cell.angle_alpha   90.00
_cell.angle_beta   90.00
_cell.angle_gamma   90.00
#
_symmetry.space_group_name_H-M   'P 1'
#
loop_
_entity.id
_entity.type
_entity.pdbx_description
1 polymer ?
#
loop_
_entity_poly.entity_id
_entity_poly.type
_entity_poly.pdbx_seq_one_letter_code
_entity_poly.pdbx_strand_id
1 'polypeptide(L)'
;MSQSADIAVSSWEDDIERLSLPDLMRKYPIEAGAHRGMLFHRGRGLNPSWREFKRFLADMGPCPQVGHVLTFYDPNEISYGPGRVCWCDPAKPPKKFVPPADALRPDAMAQWTTVQGRQVAHTDVAKVLQIPMATFSSALNEGRTADEVVHQSTAADELINANASWLPPDAERRSGFLQAYKAWHLRIRPAYSRAATPAFLFAYIAVPVLRDSRKLLTELGLWEPLSLKDTKARDAHPAWKRWCEFLPRAQTAVNEIDAYRSYSLFTELEDLADRITKAELRFRHGPKSPKPQRAAA
;
A
#
# COMPACT_ATOMS: atom_id res chain seq x y z
N MET A 1 14.37 68.80 -19.49
CA MET A 1 14.81 67.53 -20.12
C MET A 1 15.42 66.66 -19.03
N SER A 2 14.63 65.77 -18.45
CA SER A 2 15.12 64.64 -17.63
C SER A 2 14.29 63.44 -18.04
N GLN A 3 14.91 62.54 -18.81
CA GLN A 3 14.33 61.24 -19.11
C GLN A 3 14.51 60.36 -17.88
N SER A 4 13.40 60.07 -17.20
CA SER A 4 13.32 58.96 -16.25
C SER A 4 13.44 57.67 -17.06
N ALA A 5 14.53 56.92 -16.86
CA ALA A 5 14.69 55.59 -17.41
C ALA A 5 13.77 54.64 -16.63
N ASP A 6 12.65 54.26 -17.25
CA ASP A 6 11.84 53.12 -16.82
C ASP A 6 12.70 51.85 -16.92
N ILE A 7 13.22 51.38 -15.78
CA ILE A 7 13.83 50.06 -15.66
C ILE A 7 12.69 49.05 -15.73
N ALA A 8 12.46 48.50 -16.92
CA ALA A 8 11.54 47.38 -17.10
C ALA A 8 11.96 46.26 -16.14
N VAL A 9 11.12 45.98 -15.14
CA VAL A 9 11.28 44.82 -14.26
C VAL A 9 11.04 43.59 -15.12
N SER A 10 12.11 43.05 -15.70
CA SER A 10 12.08 41.80 -16.45
C SER A 10 11.44 40.74 -15.57
N SER A 11 10.36 40.12 -16.05
CA SER A 11 9.75 39.01 -15.34
C SER A 11 10.76 37.84 -15.30
N TRP A 12 10.77 37.07 -14.23
CA TRP A 12 11.63 35.88 -14.15
C TRP A 12 11.29 34.86 -15.25
N GLU A 13 10.06 34.90 -15.78
CA GLU A 13 9.60 34.12 -16.93
C GLU A 13 10.39 34.50 -18.19
N ASP A 14 10.54 35.80 -18.48
CA ASP A 14 11.37 36.30 -19.59
C ASP A 14 12.85 35.90 -19.43
N ASP A 15 13.35 35.90 -18.19
CA ASP A 15 14.72 35.55 -17.90
C ASP A 15 15.01 34.07 -18.16
N ILE A 16 14.06 33.17 -17.88
CA ILE A 16 14.19 31.74 -18.15
C ILE A 16 14.34 31.47 -19.65
N GLU A 17 13.59 32.21 -20.48
CA GLU A 17 13.63 32.07 -21.93
C GLU A 17 14.90 32.68 -22.54
N ARG A 18 15.31 33.86 -22.07
CA ARG A 18 16.36 34.66 -22.72
C ARG A 18 17.77 34.42 -22.18
N LEU A 19 17.91 34.06 -20.91
CA LEU A 19 19.23 33.93 -20.28
C LEU A 19 19.82 32.54 -20.44
N SER A 20 21.15 32.50 -20.56
CA SER A 20 21.93 31.28 -20.48
C SER A 20 21.89 30.71 -19.06
N LEU A 21 22.10 29.39 -18.91
CA LEU A 21 22.10 28.75 -17.58
C LEU A 21 23.11 29.41 -16.61
N PRO A 22 24.37 29.68 -17.00
CA PRO A 22 25.32 30.38 -16.13
C PRO A 22 24.87 31.78 -15.69
N ASP A 23 24.26 32.55 -16.60
CA ASP A 23 23.80 33.91 -16.30
C ASP A 23 22.57 33.89 -15.40
N LEU A 24 21.67 32.92 -15.60
CA LEU A 24 20.52 32.71 -14.74
C LEU A 24 20.95 32.34 -13.31
N MET A 25 21.92 31.44 -13.15
CA MET A 25 22.47 31.09 -11.83
C MET A 25 23.21 32.26 -11.16
N ARG A 26 23.78 33.20 -11.93
CA ARG A 26 24.40 34.41 -11.39
C ARG A 26 23.36 35.45 -10.96
N LYS A 27 22.25 35.56 -11.69
CA LYS A 27 21.12 36.46 -11.38
C LYS A 27 20.31 35.97 -10.17
N TYR A 28 20.16 34.65 -10.02
CA TYR A 28 19.39 33.98 -8.96
C TYR A 28 20.30 33.09 -8.08
N PRO A 29 21.22 33.68 -7.29
CA PRO A 29 22.23 32.92 -6.56
C PRO A 29 21.66 32.09 -5.39
N ILE A 30 20.56 32.54 -4.77
CA ILE A 30 19.93 31.84 -3.63
C ILE A 30 19.26 30.56 -4.13
N GLU A 31 18.52 30.68 -5.22
CA GLU A 31 17.82 29.62 -5.92
C GLU A 31 18.81 28.60 -6.48
N ALA A 32 19.90 29.08 -7.10
CA ALA A 32 20.98 28.24 -7.58
C ALA A 32 21.67 27.47 -6.45
N GLY A 33 21.86 28.11 -5.29
CA GLY A 33 22.38 27.47 -4.08
C GLY A 33 21.45 26.38 -3.56
N ALA A 34 20.15 26.65 -3.45
CA ALA A 34 19.15 25.68 -3.02
C ALA A 34 19.04 24.50 -4.00
N HIS A 35 19.03 24.78 -5.31
CA HIS A 35 18.99 23.77 -6.38
C HIS A 35 20.19 22.81 -6.31
N ARG A 36 21.40 23.37 -6.18
CA ARG A 36 22.61 22.56 -5.95
C ARG A 36 22.49 21.76 -4.66
N GLY A 37 22.04 22.38 -3.57
CA GLY A 37 21.80 21.70 -2.30
C GLY A 37 20.94 20.45 -2.48
N MET A 38 19.78 20.57 -3.13
CA MET A 38 18.88 19.45 -3.39
C MET A 38 19.53 18.33 -4.22
N LEU A 39 20.30 18.69 -5.25
CA LEU A 39 20.98 17.70 -6.11
C LEU A 39 22.02 16.87 -5.35
N PHE A 40 22.68 17.45 -4.35
CA PHE A 40 23.74 16.78 -3.58
C PHE A 40 23.26 16.13 -2.27
N HIS A 41 22.03 16.38 -1.82
CA HIS A 41 21.48 15.74 -0.63
C HIS A 41 21.15 14.26 -0.90
N ARG A 42 21.93 13.36 -0.28
CA ARG A 42 21.67 11.92 -0.33
C ARG A 42 20.48 11.56 0.57
N GLY A 43 19.53 10.80 0.05
CA GLY A 43 18.42 10.22 0.83
C GLY A 43 17.07 10.95 0.74
N ARG A 44 16.99 12.12 0.10
CA ARG A 44 15.71 12.75 -0.27
C ARG A 44 15.50 12.66 -1.79
N GLY A 45 14.31 12.28 -2.23
CA GLY A 45 13.99 12.20 -3.66
C GLY A 45 13.93 13.58 -4.31
N LEU A 46 14.24 13.70 -5.60
CA LEU A 46 14.10 14.94 -6.37
C LEU A 46 13.29 14.64 -7.64
N ASN A 47 12.28 15.47 -7.93
CA ASN A 47 11.54 15.38 -9.19
C ASN A 47 12.50 15.49 -10.39
N PRO A 48 12.47 14.57 -11.37
CA PRO A 48 13.38 14.61 -12.52
C PRO A 48 13.37 15.92 -13.29
N SER A 49 12.20 16.58 -13.37
CA SER A 49 12.08 17.88 -14.04
C SER A 49 12.93 18.96 -13.35
N TRP A 50 13.12 18.84 -12.03
CA TRP A 50 13.94 19.74 -11.23
C TRP A 50 15.44 19.42 -11.26
N ARG A 51 15.89 18.45 -12.08
CA ARG A 51 17.32 18.34 -12.41
C ARG A 51 17.80 19.56 -13.20
N GLU A 52 16.91 20.14 -13.99
CA GLU A 52 17.18 21.34 -14.76
C GLU A 52 16.83 22.58 -13.94
N PHE A 53 17.82 23.47 -13.74
CA PHE A 53 17.64 24.68 -12.93
C PHE A 53 16.54 25.61 -13.49
N LYS A 54 16.42 25.70 -14.82
CA LYS A 54 15.37 26.49 -15.48
C LYS A 54 13.98 26.05 -15.08
N ARG A 55 13.76 24.73 -15.01
CA ARG A 55 12.47 24.16 -14.66
C ARG A 55 12.17 24.29 -13.17
N PHE A 56 13.19 24.14 -12.32
CA PHE A 56 13.09 24.46 -10.90
C PHE A 56 12.66 25.92 -10.68
N LEU A 57 13.33 26.88 -11.34
CA LEU A 57 12.98 28.30 -11.24
C LEU A 57 11.59 28.59 -11.81
N ALA A 58 11.18 27.90 -12.88
CA ALA A 58 9.86 28.06 -13.47
C ALA A 58 8.72 27.63 -12.52
N ASP A 59 8.93 26.53 -11.80
CA ASP A 59 7.90 25.98 -10.93
C ASP A 59 7.89 26.65 -9.53
N MET A 60 9.05 27.09 -9.01
CA MET A 60 9.17 27.70 -7.68
C MET A 60 9.09 29.23 -7.68
N GLY A 61 9.47 29.87 -8.78
CA GLY A 61 9.72 31.30 -8.82
C GLY A 61 10.94 31.73 -7.99
N PRO A 62 11.28 33.03 -8.05
CA PRO A 62 12.37 33.60 -7.29
C PRO A 62 12.07 33.56 -5.78
N CYS A 63 13.13 33.48 -4.98
CA CYS A 63 13.06 33.55 -3.53
C CYS A 63 12.51 34.94 -3.12
N PRO A 64 11.39 35.00 -2.37
CA PRO A 64 10.73 36.27 -2.08
C PRO A 64 11.60 37.24 -1.27
N GLN A 65 12.39 36.73 -0.32
CA GLN A 65 13.25 37.53 0.55
C GLN A 65 14.50 36.77 0.99
N VAL A 66 15.58 37.51 1.22
CA VAL A 66 16.83 36.98 1.77
C VAL A 66 16.56 36.36 3.14
N GLY A 67 16.98 35.11 3.33
CA GLY A 67 16.76 34.35 4.57
C GLY A 67 15.61 33.34 4.52
N HIS A 68 14.76 33.37 3.48
CA HIS A 68 13.82 32.27 3.25
C HIS A 68 14.57 31.00 2.83
N VAL A 69 14.12 29.87 3.34
CA VAL A 69 14.68 28.54 3.04
C VAL A 69 13.63 27.65 2.41
N LEU A 70 14.09 26.73 1.58
CA LEU A 70 13.22 25.77 0.91
C LEU A 70 12.71 24.74 1.94
N THR A 71 11.42 24.77 2.23
CA THR A 71 10.80 23.97 3.31
C THR A 71 9.63 23.16 2.76
N PHE A 72 9.39 21.96 3.30
CA PHE A 72 8.24 21.14 2.93
C PHE A 72 6.93 21.68 3.48
N TYR A 73 5.85 21.56 2.70
CA TYR A 73 4.50 21.85 3.18
C TYR A 73 4.00 20.80 4.19
N ASP A 74 4.37 19.53 4.00
CA ASP A 74 4.12 18.44 4.95
C ASP A 74 5.48 17.94 5.51
N PRO A 75 5.68 17.94 6.84
CA PRO A 75 6.91 17.43 7.46
C PRO A 75 7.23 15.97 7.13
N ASN A 76 6.23 15.17 6.74
CA ASN A 76 6.40 13.76 6.37
C ASN A 76 6.89 13.58 4.92
N GLU A 77 6.94 14.65 4.14
CA GLU A 77 7.47 14.60 2.77
C GLU A 77 8.98 14.44 2.78
N ILE A 78 9.43 13.47 1.98
CA ILE A 78 10.85 13.10 1.87
C ILE A 78 11.44 13.46 0.51
N SER A 79 10.68 14.15 -0.36
CA SER A 79 11.12 14.42 -1.73
C SER A 79 10.74 15.79 -2.26
N TYR A 80 11.72 16.46 -2.87
CA TYR A 80 11.59 17.76 -3.49
C TYR A 80 10.84 17.67 -4.80
N GLY A 81 9.87 18.56 -4.98
CA GLY A 81 9.11 18.66 -6.22
C GLY A 81 8.10 19.80 -6.16
N PRO A 82 7.52 20.15 -7.32
CA PRO A 82 6.56 21.24 -7.40
C PRO A 82 5.33 20.92 -6.54
N GLY A 83 4.85 21.92 -5.80
CA GLY A 83 3.74 21.76 -4.85
C GLY A 83 4.07 21.05 -3.54
N ARG A 84 5.33 20.61 -3.32
CA ARG A 84 5.77 19.95 -2.07
C ARG A 84 6.58 20.85 -1.16
N VAL A 85 7.24 21.86 -1.74
CA VAL A 85 8.11 22.78 -1.03
C VAL A 85 7.76 24.23 -1.34
N CYS A 86 8.00 25.12 -0.38
CA CYS A 86 7.87 26.56 -0.48
C CYS A 86 9.17 27.25 -0.10
N TRP A 87 9.34 28.48 -0.59
CA TRP A 87 10.17 29.46 0.10
C TRP A 87 9.44 29.91 1.36
N CYS A 88 10.03 29.63 2.51
CA CYS A 88 9.40 29.92 3.79
C CYS A 88 10.43 30.49 4.78
N ASP A 89 10.01 31.42 5.62
CA ASP A 89 10.81 31.94 6.73
C ASP A 89 10.95 30.85 7.80
N PRO A 90 12.17 30.46 8.21
CA PRO A 90 12.36 29.41 9.21
C PRO A 90 11.68 29.71 10.56
N ALA A 91 11.39 30.98 10.88
CA ALA A 91 10.65 31.36 12.09
C ALA A 91 9.13 31.14 11.99
N LYS A 92 8.59 30.96 10.77
CA LYS A 92 7.16 30.81 10.49
C LYS A 92 6.94 29.61 9.57
N PRO A 93 6.75 28.39 10.12
CA PRO A 93 6.54 27.20 9.29
C PRO A 93 5.29 27.38 8.41
N PRO A 94 5.26 26.79 7.21
CA PRO A 94 4.12 26.89 6.32
C PRO A 94 2.86 26.37 6.98
N LYS A 95 1.77 27.16 6.93
CA LYS A 95 0.42 26.63 7.19
C LYS A 95 0.15 25.58 6.12
N LYS A 96 -0.38 24.39 6.50
CA LYS A 96 -0.71 23.29 5.57
C LYS A 96 -1.30 23.84 4.28
N PHE A 97 -0.55 23.73 3.19
CA PHE A 97 -0.95 24.24 1.89
C PHE A 97 -1.93 23.26 1.25
N VAL A 98 -3.09 23.79 0.86
CA VAL A 98 -4.03 23.11 -0.05
C VAL A 98 -3.75 23.72 -1.42
N PRO A 99 -3.21 22.97 -2.40
CA PRO A 99 -2.89 23.52 -3.70
C PRO A 99 -4.13 24.07 -4.41
N PRO A 100 -4.02 25.19 -5.15
CA PRO A 100 -5.03 25.58 -6.13
C PRO A 100 -5.23 24.45 -7.14
N ALA A 101 -6.49 24.18 -7.51
CA ALA A 101 -6.87 23.04 -8.35
C ALA A 101 -6.10 22.94 -9.67
N ASP A 102 -5.57 24.06 -10.17
CA ASP A 102 -4.88 24.17 -11.47
C ASP A 102 -3.36 23.91 -11.40
N ALA A 103 -2.76 23.86 -10.20
CA ALA A 103 -1.32 23.62 -10.02
C ALA A 103 -0.95 22.13 -9.85
N LEU A 104 -1.94 21.25 -9.70
CA LEU A 104 -1.76 19.81 -9.60
C LEU A 104 -1.61 19.19 -10.99
N ARG A 105 -0.42 19.29 -11.58
CA ARG A 105 -0.05 18.33 -12.62
C ARG A 105 0.01 16.95 -11.97
N PRO A 106 -0.79 15.95 -12.41
CA PRO A 106 -0.81 14.60 -11.82
C PRO A 106 0.59 13.95 -11.73
N ASP A 107 1.46 14.36 -12.66
CA ASP A 107 2.82 13.87 -12.89
C ASP A 107 3.81 14.25 -11.77
N ALA A 108 3.52 15.32 -11.01
CA ALA A 108 4.41 15.86 -9.99
C ALA A 108 4.46 15.04 -8.70
N MET A 109 3.44 14.21 -8.46
CA MET A 109 3.25 13.46 -7.22
C MET A 109 3.55 11.96 -7.31
N ALA A 110 3.77 11.43 -8.51
CA ALA A 110 3.93 9.99 -8.73
C ALA A 110 5.33 9.49 -8.38
N GLN A 111 5.40 8.45 -7.54
CA GLN A 111 6.54 7.52 -7.59
C GLN A 111 6.40 6.72 -8.88
N TRP A 112 7.47 6.57 -9.66
CA TRP A 112 7.42 5.96 -10.99
C TRP A 112 8.12 4.60 -10.98
N THR A 113 7.54 3.64 -11.70
CA THR A 113 8.14 2.34 -11.94
C THR A 113 8.05 1.98 -13.42
N THR A 114 8.84 1.01 -13.84
CA THR A 114 8.82 0.51 -15.22
C THR A 114 8.05 -0.80 -15.28
N VAL A 115 6.99 -0.83 -16.09
CA VAL A 115 6.20 -2.03 -16.41
C VAL A 115 6.29 -2.24 -17.91
N GLN A 116 6.77 -3.41 -18.36
CA GLN A 116 6.93 -3.76 -19.78
C GLN A 116 7.69 -2.69 -20.59
N GLY A 117 8.72 -2.08 -19.98
CA GLY A 117 9.53 -1.03 -20.62
C GLY A 117 8.87 0.36 -20.70
N ARG A 118 7.67 0.54 -20.15
CA ARG A 118 6.99 1.85 -20.04
C ARG A 118 7.04 2.37 -18.61
N GLN A 119 7.31 3.66 -18.42
CA GLN A 119 7.22 4.28 -17.09
C GLN A 119 5.75 4.59 -16.75
N VAL A 120 5.31 4.07 -15.61
CA VAL A 120 3.94 4.22 -15.10
C VAL A 120 4.01 4.66 -13.64
N ALA A 121 3.08 5.51 -13.21
CA ALA A 121 2.98 5.93 -11.82
C ALA A 121 2.57 4.73 -10.95
N HIS A 122 3.19 4.60 -9.77
CA HIS A 122 2.86 3.55 -8.80
C HIS A 122 1.38 3.56 -8.43
N THR A 123 0.77 4.76 -8.33
CA THR A 123 -0.65 4.92 -8.03
C THR A 123 -1.54 4.31 -9.11
N ASP A 124 -1.13 4.42 -10.36
CA ASP A 124 -1.90 3.90 -11.49
C ASP A 124 -1.75 2.39 -11.58
N VAL A 125 -0.53 1.88 -11.36
CA VAL A 125 -0.30 0.43 -11.27
C VAL A 125 -1.10 -0.18 -10.12
N ALA A 126 -1.06 0.41 -8.92
CA ALA A 126 -1.82 -0.08 -7.77
C ALA A 126 -3.34 -0.05 -8.00
N LYS A 127 -3.86 1.00 -8.65
CA LYS A 127 -5.29 1.11 -9.02
C LYS A 127 -5.69 0.05 -10.03
N VAL A 128 -4.91 -0.15 -11.10
CA VAL A 128 -5.19 -1.15 -12.14
C VAL A 128 -5.18 -2.55 -11.55
N LEU A 129 -4.22 -2.85 -10.67
CA LEU A 129 -4.12 -4.14 -10.01
C LEU A 129 -5.16 -4.32 -8.88
N GLN A 130 -5.85 -3.26 -8.48
CA GLN A 130 -6.77 -3.22 -7.33
C GLN A 130 -6.10 -3.68 -6.03
N ILE A 131 -4.88 -3.22 -5.78
CA ILE A 131 -4.12 -3.49 -4.55
C ILE A 131 -3.87 -2.19 -3.79
N PRO A 132 -3.77 -2.23 -2.45
CA PRO A 132 -3.40 -1.07 -1.67
C PRO A 132 -2.01 -0.54 -2.08
N MET A 133 -1.89 0.78 -2.24
CA MET A 133 -0.63 1.44 -2.62
C MET A 133 0.53 1.09 -1.67
N ALA A 134 0.26 0.99 -0.36
CA ALA A 134 1.25 0.58 0.63
C ALA A 134 1.80 -0.83 0.38
N THR A 135 0.96 -1.77 -0.08
CA THR A 135 1.37 -3.13 -0.42
C THR A 135 2.24 -3.14 -1.67
N PHE A 136 1.86 -2.38 -2.69
CA PHE A 136 2.65 -2.23 -3.91
C PHE A 136 4.03 -1.65 -3.62
N SER A 137 4.11 -0.52 -2.90
CA SER A 137 5.39 0.10 -2.52
C SER A 137 6.24 -0.81 -1.63
N SER A 138 5.63 -1.57 -0.70
CA SER A 138 6.35 -2.55 0.11
C SER A 138 6.99 -3.64 -0.73
N ALA A 139 6.27 -4.18 -1.72
CA ALA A 139 6.80 -5.21 -2.62
C ALA A 139 8.01 -4.71 -3.42
N LEU A 140 7.96 -3.47 -3.92
CA LEU A 140 9.09 -2.84 -4.61
C LEU A 140 10.29 -2.60 -3.68
N ASN A 141 10.04 -2.17 -2.44
CA ASN A 141 11.10 -1.96 -1.44
C ASN A 141 11.78 -3.26 -1.00
N GLU A 142 11.07 -4.40 -1.08
CA GLU A 142 11.63 -5.74 -0.88
C GLU A 142 12.52 -6.22 -2.05
N GLY A 143 12.72 -5.38 -3.07
CA GLY A 143 13.58 -5.65 -4.21
C GLY A 143 12.90 -6.34 -5.39
N ARG A 144 11.56 -6.47 -5.36
CA ARG A 144 10.80 -7.01 -6.50
C ARG A 144 10.61 -5.97 -7.59
N THR A 145 10.59 -6.42 -8.83
CA THR A 145 10.29 -5.55 -9.96
C THR A 145 8.78 -5.35 -10.12
N ALA A 146 8.34 -4.25 -10.75
CA ALA A 146 6.91 -4.04 -10.97
C ALA A 146 6.32 -5.08 -11.93
N ASP A 147 7.10 -5.59 -12.89
CA ASP A 147 6.67 -6.67 -13.77
C ASP A 147 6.39 -7.98 -13.00
N GLU A 148 7.21 -8.31 -12.01
CA GLU A 148 6.96 -9.47 -11.12
C GLU A 148 5.67 -9.30 -10.33
N VAL A 149 5.41 -8.09 -9.81
CA VAL A 149 4.19 -7.78 -9.05
C VAL A 149 2.95 -7.86 -9.94
N VAL A 150 3.03 -7.35 -11.17
CA VAL A 150 1.95 -7.45 -12.16
C VAL A 150 1.69 -8.93 -12.50
N HIS A 151 2.73 -9.70 -12.81
CA HIS A 151 2.61 -11.12 -13.13
C HIS A 151 1.96 -11.91 -11.99
N GLN A 152 2.40 -11.67 -10.75
CA GLN A 152 1.83 -12.32 -9.58
C GLN A 152 0.37 -11.90 -9.32
N SER A 153 0.04 -10.63 -9.55
CA SER A 153 -1.35 -10.16 -9.45
C SER A 153 -2.25 -10.81 -10.49
N THR A 154 -1.79 -10.96 -11.73
CA THR A 154 -2.54 -11.66 -12.78
C THR A 154 -2.79 -13.14 -12.42
N ALA A 155 -1.77 -13.82 -11.89
CA ALA A 155 -1.93 -15.18 -11.38
C ALA A 155 -2.93 -15.27 -10.22
N ALA A 156 -3.05 -14.21 -9.40
CA ALA A 156 -4.05 -14.14 -8.35
C ALA A 156 -5.46 -13.98 -8.93
N ASP A 157 -5.64 -13.15 -9.97
CA ASP A 157 -6.91 -12.93 -10.66
C ASP A 157 -7.48 -14.20 -11.29
N GLU A 158 -6.63 -15.06 -11.85
CA GLU A 158 -7.03 -16.36 -12.41
C GLU A 158 -7.66 -17.30 -11.37
N LEU A 159 -7.35 -17.11 -10.08
CA LEU A 159 -7.86 -17.94 -8.99
C LEU A 159 -9.15 -17.38 -8.37
N ILE A 160 -9.61 -16.20 -8.80
CA ILE A 160 -10.79 -15.53 -8.23
C ILE A 160 -12.06 -16.07 -8.88
N ASN A 161 -12.85 -16.80 -8.08
CA ASN A 161 -14.26 -17.05 -8.39
C ASN A 161 -15.14 -15.99 -7.71
N ALA A 162 -15.45 -14.90 -8.42
CA ALA A 162 -16.22 -13.77 -7.90
C ALA A 162 -17.68 -14.11 -7.49
N ASN A 163 -18.18 -15.27 -7.94
CA ASN A 163 -19.53 -15.75 -7.69
C ASN A 163 -19.57 -16.85 -6.61
N ALA A 164 -18.48 -17.09 -5.90
CA ALA A 164 -18.43 -18.10 -4.85
C ALA A 164 -19.43 -17.79 -3.73
N SER A 165 -20.23 -18.78 -3.33
CA SER A 165 -21.34 -18.60 -2.38
C SER A 165 -20.88 -18.31 -0.94
N TRP A 166 -19.62 -18.59 -0.62
CA TRP A 166 -19.02 -18.30 0.68
C TRP A 166 -18.50 -16.85 0.79
N LEU A 167 -18.41 -16.11 -0.32
CA LEU A 167 -18.06 -14.69 -0.28
C LEU A 167 -19.16 -13.87 0.40
N PRO A 168 -18.82 -12.70 0.98
CA PRO A 168 -19.83 -11.78 1.49
C PRO A 168 -20.88 -11.44 0.42
N PRO A 169 -22.18 -11.45 0.76
CA PRO A 169 -23.24 -11.07 -0.16
C PRO A 169 -23.16 -9.58 -0.51
N ASP A 170 -22.72 -8.77 0.45
CA ASP A 170 -22.47 -7.34 0.29
C ASP A 170 -21.31 -7.06 -0.66
N ALA A 171 -21.55 -6.21 -1.66
CA ALA A 171 -20.60 -5.94 -2.74
C ALA A 171 -19.35 -5.18 -2.25
N GLU A 172 -19.51 -4.27 -1.29
CA GLU A 172 -18.40 -3.50 -0.73
C GLU A 172 -17.46 -4.42 0.07
N ARG A 173 -18.02 -5.25 0.97
CA ARG A 173 -17.26 -6.26 1.72
C ARG A 173 -16.60 -7.29 0.81
N ARG A 174 -17.27 -7.69 -0.27
CA ARG A 174 -16.69 -8.62 -1.26
C ARG A 174 -15.49 -8.00 -1.95
N SER A 175 -15.62 -6.76 -2.43
CA SER A 175 -14.50 -6.01 -3.03
C SER A 175 -13.34 -5.86 -2.04
N GLY A 176 -13.61 -5.46 -0.80
CA GLY A 176 -12.61 -5.36 0.25
C GLY A 176 -11.89 -6.68 0.53
N PHE A 177 -12.61 -7.80 0.57
CA PHE A 177 -11.99 -9.13 0.73
C PHE A 177 -11.08 -9.49 -0.45
N LEU A 178 -11.52 -9.26 -1.69
CA LEU A 178 -10.72 -9.58 -2.87
C LEU A 178 -9.46 -8.70 -2.98
N GLN A 179 -9.54 -7.42 -2.59
CA GLN A 179 -8.37 -6.56 -2.49
C GLN A 179 -7.38 -7.06 -1.41
N ALA A 180 -7.90 -7.47 -0.25
CA ALA A 180 -7.09 -8.06 0.81
C ALA A 180 -6.45 -9.39 0.37
N TYR A 181 -7.18 -10.20 -0.41
CA TYR A 181 -6.67 -11.42 -1.01
C TYR A 181 -5.50 -11.15 -1.95
N LYS A 182 -5.64 -10.21 -2.89
CA LYS A 182 -4.54 -9.84 -3.80
C LYS A 182 -3.31 -9.35 -3.03
N ALA A 183 -3.53 -8.50 -2.03
CA ALA A 183 -2.44 -8.01 -1.18
C ALA A 183 -1.75 -9.14 -0.39
N TRP A 184 -2.51 -10.12 0.11
CA TRP A 184 -1.97 -11.30 0.77
C TRP A 184 -1.23 -12.22 -0.20
N HIS A 185 -1.79 -12.46 -1.39
CA HIS A 185 -1.23 -13.34 -2.43
C HIS A 185 0.12 -12.84 -2.91
N LEU A 186 0.32 -11.52 -3.00
CA LEU A 186 1.63 -10.91 -3.26
C LEU A 186 2.70 -11.28 -2.22
N ARG A 187 2.35 -11.71 -1.02
CA ARG A 187 3.32 -12.13 0.01
C ARG A 187 3.60 -13.63 -0.03
N ILE A 188 2.90 -14.36 -0.88
CA ILE A 188 3.04 -15.81 -1.04
C ILE A 188 4.19 -16.12 -1.98
N ARG A 189 4.95 -17.16 -1.66
CA ARG A 189 6.02 -17.63 -2.52
C ARG A 189 5.44 -18.22 -3.82
N PRO A 190 6.08 -18.01 -4.98
CA PRO A 190 5.59 -18.51 -6.27
C PRO A 190 5.30 -20.02 -6.31
N ALA A 191 6.06 -20.83 -5.55
CA ALA A 191 5.85 -22.28 -5.47
C ALA A 191 4.48 -22.68 -4.87
N TYR A 192 3.84 -21.81 -4.09
CA TYR A 192 2.54 -22.04 -3.45
C TYR A 192 1.41 -21.20 -4.04
N SER A 193 1.66 -20.42 -5.09
CA SER A 193 0.70 -19.47 -5.66
C SER A 193 -0.63 -20.11 -6.06
N ARG A 194 -0.58 -21.32 -6.65
CA ARG A 194 -1.76 -22.10 -7.06
C ARG A 194 -2.58 -22.64 -5.89
N ALA A 195 -1.93 -22.97 -4.78
CA ALA A 195 -2.60 -23.47 -3.57
C ALA A 195 -3.16 -22.34 -2.70
N ALA A 196 -2.66 -21.12 -2.89
CA ALA A 196 -3.07 -19.92 -2.17
C ALA A 196 -4.34 -19.31 -2.79
N THR A 197 -5.45 -20.04 -2.76
CA THR A 197 -6.73 -19.59 -3.34
C THR A 197 -7.48 -18.61 -2.41
N PRO A 198 -8.46 -17.86 -2.94
CA PRO A 198 -9.36 -17.05 -2.11
C PRO A 198 -10.09 -17.87 -1.03
N ALA A 199 -10.51 -19.09 -1.38
CA ALA A 199 -11.15 -20.02 -0.44
C ALA A 199 -10.21 -20.40 0.71
N PHE A 200 -8.92 -20.62 0.42
CA PHE A 200 -7.92 -20.87 1.45
C PHE A 200 -7.77 -19.68 2.40
N LEU A 201 -7.66 -18.46 1.87
CA LEU A 201 -7.56 -17.26 2.73
C LEU A 201 -8.81 -17.09 3.58
N PHE A 202 -9.99 -17.31 3.02
CA PHE A 202 -11.23 -17.28 3.78
C PHE A 202 -11.24 -18.33 4.90
N ALA A 203 -10.85 -19.57 4.61
CA ALA A 203 -10.76 -20.63 5.61
C ALA A 203 -9.73 -20.31 6.71
N TYR A 204 -8.58 -19.73 6.35
CA TYR A 204 -7.56 -19.27 7.30
C TYR A 204 -8.08 -18.20 8.28
N ILE A 205 -9.02 -17.36 7.87
CA ILE A 205 -9.65 -16.36 8.74
C ILE A 205 -10.80 -16.97 9.53
N ALA A 206 -11.69 -17.73 8.86
CA ALA A 206 -12.94 -18.20 9.43
C ALA A 206 -12.77 -19.36 10.41
N VAL A 207 -11.89 -20.31 10.12
CA VAL A 207 -11.74 -21.53 10.94
C VAL A 207 -11.23 -21.21 12.35
N PRO A 208 -10.23 -20.34 12.56
CA PRO A 208 -9.86 -19.90 13.91
C PRO A 208 -11.00 -19.17 14.64
N VAL A 209 -11.79 -18.34 13.96
CA VAL A 209 -12.95 -17.67 14.56
C VAL A 209 -13.99 -18.68 15.05
N LEU A 210 -14.26 -19.72 14.28
CA LEU A 210 -15.15 -20.82 14.66
C LEU A 210 -14.61 -21.56 15.88
N ARG A 211 -13.33 -21.92 15.86
CA ARG A 211 -12.63 -22.59 16.96
C ARG A 211 -12.75 -21.81 18.26
N ASP A 212 -12.41 -20.53 18.22
CA ASP A 212 -12.39 -19.67 19.41
C ASP A 212 -13.83 -19.41 19.91
N SER A 213 -14.80 -19.30 19.01
CA SER A 213 -16.22 -19.19 19.37
C SER A 213 -16.74 -20.45 20.07
N ARG A 214 -16.36 -21.64 19.58
CA ARG A 214 -16.74 -22.92 20.20
C ARG A 214 -16.09 -23.08 21.58
N LYS A 215 -14.79 -22.78 21.72
CA LYS A 215 -14.09 -22.81 23.01
C LYS A 215 -14.78 -21.92 24.03
N LEU A 216 -15.05 -20.67 23.68
CA LEU A 216 -15.72 -19.72 24.56
C LEU A 216 -17.12 -20.20 24.97
N LEU A 217 -17.92 -20.72 24.04
CA LEU A 217 -19.24 -21.27 24.38
C LEU A 217 -19.15 -22.52 25.25
N THR A 218 -18.12 -23.35 25.07
CA THR A 218 -17.90 -24.55 25.88
C THR A 218 -17.49 -24.17 27.31
N GLU A 219 -16.56 -23.22 27.47
CA GLU A 219 -16.13 -22.69 28.77
C GLU A 219 -17.29 -22.06 29.56
N LEU A 220 -18.23 -21.44 28.86
CA LEU A 220 -19.43 -20.86 29.47
C LEU A 220 -20.56 -21.88 29.70
N GLY A 221 -20.39 -23.15 29.30
CA GLY A 221 -21.45 -24.17 29.38
C GLY A 221 -22.64 -23.89 28.44
N LEU A 222 -22.45 -23.04 27.43
CA LEU A 222 -23.48 -22.60 26.48
C LEU A 222 -23.43 -23.36 25.15
N TRP A 223 -22.42 -24.20 24.91
CA TRP A 223 -22.30 -24.98 23.66
C TRP A 223 -23.43 -26.01 23.51
N GLU A 224 -23.65 -26.79 24.57
CA GLU A 224 -24.73 -27.78 24.70
C GLU A 224 -25.60 -27.40 25.90
N PRO A 225 -26.51 -26.42 25.74
CA PRO A 225 -27.29 -25.91 26.85
C PRO A 225 -28.27 -26.98 27.37
N LEU A 226 -28.26 -27.21 28.68
CA LEU A 226 -29.14 -28.19 29.34
C LEU A 226 -30.52 -27.61 29.70
N SER A 227 -30.66 -26.28 29.69
CA SER A 227 -31.89 -25.58 30.04
C SER A 227 -32.36 -24.59 28.97
N LEU A 228 -33.65 -24.25 29.00
CA LEU A 228 -34.22 -23.20 28.14
C LEU A 228 -33.62 -21.82 28.42
N LYS A 229 -33.21 -21.55 29.66
CA LYS A 229 -32.54 -20.30 30.04
C LYS A 229 -31.18 -20.21 29.36
N ASP A 230 -30.41 -21.30 29.38
CA ASP A 230 -29.08 -21.36 28.78
C ASP A 230 -29.15 -21.34 27.25
N THR A 231 -30.20 -21.91 26.67
CA THR A 231 -30.48 -21.81 25.23
C THR A 231 -30.68 -20.35 24.82
N LYS A 232 -31.51 -19.59 25.56
CA LYS A 232 -31.69 -18.15 25.31
C LYS A 232 -30.39 -17.37 25.51
N ALA A 233 -29.59 -17.72 26.52
CA ALA A 233 -28.30 -17.09 26.78
C ALA A 233 -27.30 -17.34 25.64
N ARG A 234 -27.23 -18.58 25.12
CA ARG A 234 -26.43 -18.95 23.95
C ARG A 234 -26.85 -18.15 22.73
N ASP A 235 -28.14 -18.14 22.41
CA ASP A 235 -28.66 -17.50 21.20
C ASP A 235 -28.43 -15.97 21.20
N ALA A 236 -28.42 -15.35 22.38
CA ALA A 236 -28.06 -13.95 22.56
C ALA A 236 -26.54 -13.69 22.46
N HIS A 237 -25.69 -14.70 22.71
CA HIS A 237 -24.26 -14.54 22.85
C HIS A 237 -23.56 -14.21 21.51
N PRO A 238 -22.64 -13.21 21.46
CA PRO A 238 -21.97 -12.81 20.22
C PRO A 238 -21.19 -13.95 19.55
N ALA A 239 -20.58 -14.85 20.33
CA ALA A 239 -19.83 -15.98 19.77
C ALA A 239 -20.72 -16.98 19.02
N TRP A 240 -21.96 -17.19 19.49
CA TRP A 240 -22.93 -18.03 18.79
C TRP A 240 -23.37 -17.41 17.47
N LYS A 241 -23.62 -16.10 17.46
CA LYS A 241 -23.95 -15.37 16.21
C LYS A 241 -22.82 -15.48 15.18
N ARG A 242 -21.56 -15.30 15.61
CA ARG A 242 -20.38 -15.51 14.74
C ARG A 242 -20.30 -16.94 14.24
N TRP A 243 -20.51 -17.93 15.12
CA TRP A 243 -20.53 -19.34 14.76
C TRP A 243 -21.55 -19.61 13.64
N CYS A 244 -22.79 -19.18 13.82
CA CYS A 244 -23.86 -19.36 12.84
C CYS A 244 -23.61 -18.62 11.52
N GLU A 245 -22.98 -17.44 11.55
CA GLU A 245 -22.65 -16.70 10.33
C GLU A 245 -21.52 -17.35 9.53
N PHE A 246 -20.44 -17.75 10.20
CA PHE A 246 -19.23 -18.24 9.54
C PHE A 246 -19.32 -19.70 9.13
N LEU A 247 -19.97 -20.56 9.92
CA LEU A 247 -19.98 -22.00 9.72
C LEU A 247 -20.40 -22.44 8.30
N PRO A 248 -21.55 -22.02 7.74
CA PRO A 248 -21.97 -22.49 6.42
C PRO A 248 -21.01 -22.02 5.32
N ARG A 249 -20.50 -20.78 5.42
CA ARG A 249 -19.55 -20.22 4.44
C ARG A 249 -18.18 -20.91 4.54
N ALA A 250 -17.70 -21.15 5.76
CA ALA A 250 -16.44 -21.83 6.01
C ALA A 250 -16.49 -23.28 5.49
N GLN A 251 -17.62 -23.98 5.70
CA GLN A 251 -17.77 -25.34 5.19
C GLN A 251 -17.69 -25.40 3.66
N THR A 252 -18.37 -24.49 2.96
CA THR A 252 -18.30 -24.43 1.49
C THR A 252 -16.88 -24.08 1.02
N ALA A 253 -16.23 -23.09 1.64
CA ALA A 253 -14.86 -22.73 1.29
C ALA A 253 -13.86 -23.87 1.53
N VAL A 254 -14.00 -24.62 2.63
CA VAL A 254 -13.18 -25.79 2.94
C VAL A 254 -13.40 -26.91 1.92
N ASN A 255 -14.64 -27.12 1.46
CA ASN A 255 -14.97 -28.13 0.47
C ASN A 255 -14.36 -27.84 -0.92
N GLU A 256 -14.14 -26.56 -1.24
CA GLU A 256 -13.43 -26.14 -2.47
C GLU A 256 -11.92 -26.42 -2.42
N ILE A 257 -11.36 -26.65 -1.23
CA ILE A 257 -9.93 -26.93 -1.08
C ILE A 257 -9.73 -28.45 -1.02
N ASP A 258 -9.16 -29.03 -2.07
CA ASP A 258 -9.00 -30.49 -2.19
C ASP A 258 -8.32 -31.14 -0.99
N ALA A 259 -7.31 -30.48 -0.41
CA ALA A 259 -6.58 -30.97 0.76
C ALA A 259 -7.44 -31.02 2.05
N TYR A 260 -8.54 -30.27 2.11
CA TYR A 260 -9.37 -30.12 3.29
C TYR A 260 -10.82 -30.55 3.11
N ARG A 261 -11.23 -30.94 1.90
CA ARG A 261 -12.62 -31.34 1.58
C ARG A 261 -13.19 -32.44 2.48
N SER A 262 -12.34 -33.35 2.96
CA SER A 262 -12.77 -34.44 3.84
C SER A 262 -12.94 -34.03 5.30
N TYR A 263 -12.49 -32.84 5.70
CA TYR A 263 -12.52 -32.42 7.10
C TYR A 263 -13.89 -31.91 7.51
N SER A 264 -14.33 -32.34 8.69
CA SER A 264 -15.56 -31.85 9.31
C SER A 264 -15.27 -30.71 10.28
N LEU A 265 -15.90 -29.55 10.08
CA LEU A 265 -15.83 -28.42 11.01
C LEU A 265 -16.52 -28.68 12.36
N PHE A 266 -17.26 -29.78 12.50
CA PHE A 266 -17.90 -30.18 13.75
C PHE A 266 -17.02 -31.07 14.62
N THR A 267 -16.21 -31.95 14.01
CA THR A 267 -15.41 -32.94 14.75
C THR A 267 -13.93 -32.64 14.72
N GLU A 268 -13.40 -32.13 13.61
CA GLU A 268 -11.96 -31.96 13.38
C GLU A 268 -11.52 -30.49 13.33
N LEU A 269 -12.33 -29.60 13.92
CA LEU A 269 -12.13 -28.15 13.85
C LEU A 269 -10.76 -27.70 14.37
N GLU A 270 -10.33 -28.23 15.51
CA GLU A 270 -9.05 -27.88 16.13
C GLU A 270 -7.87 -28.30 15.22
N ASP A 271 -7.90 -29.55 14.74
CA ASP A 271 -6.87 -30.09 13.86
C ASP A 271 -6.81 -29.34 12.53
N LEU A 272 -7.97 -28.99 11.97
CA LEU A 272 -8.04 -28.23 10.74
C LEU A 272 -7.52 -26.80 10.94
N ALA A 273 -7.87 -26.13 12.04
CA ALA A 273 -7.37 -24.80 12.37
C ALA A 273 -5.83 -24.79 12.40
N ASP A 274 -5.24 -25.75 13.11
CA ASP A 274 -3.79 -25.90 13.21
C ASP A 274 -3.13 -26.18 11.85
N ARG A 275 -3.74 -27.03 11.03
CA ARG A 275 -3.23 -27.38 9.69
C ARG A 275 -3.25 -26.18 8.76
N ILE A 276 -4.36 -25.44 8.73
CA ILE A 276 -4.50 -24.25 7.88
C ILE A 276 -3.51 -23.16 8.32
N THR A 277 -3.35 -22.91 9.62
CA THR A 277 -2.34 -21.95 10.12
C THR A 277 -0.92 -22.38 9.75
N LYS A 278 -0.58 -23.68 9.88
CA LYS A 278 0.73 -24.21 9.48
C LYS A 278 0.94 -24.10 7.96
N ALA A 279 -0.10 -24.32 7.16
CA ALA A 279 -0.04 -24.18 5.70
C ALA A 279 0.18 -22.72 5.28
N GLU A 280 -0.49 -21.77 5.92
CA GLU A 280 -0.32 -20.33 5.65
C GLU A 280 1.13 -19.88 5.93
N LEU A 281 1.70 -20.32 7.07
CA LEU A 281 3.10 -20.07 7.39
C LEU A 281 4.05 -20.66 6.35
N ARG A 282 3.74 -21.84 5.79
CA ARG A 282 4.51 -22.45 4.70
C ARG A 282 4.38 -21.66 3.40
N PHE A 283 3.22 -21.10 3.10
CA PHE A 283 3.02 -20.28 1.91
C PHE A 283 3.90 -19.02 1.93
N ARG A 284 4.06 -18.38 3.10
CA ARG A 284 4.92 -17.20 3.27
C ARG A 284 6.40 -17.53 3.35
N HIS A 285 6.79 -18.52 4.16
CA HIS A 285 8.19 -18.74 4.55
C HIS A 285 8.83 -19.97 3.90
N GLY A 286 8.04 -20.85 3.26
CA GLY A 286 8.51 -22.13 2.75
C GLY A 286 8.52 -23.24 3.80
N PRO A 287 9.00 -24.45 3.45
CA PRO A 287 9.16 -25.52 4.41
C PRO A 287 10.17 -25.11 5.48
N LYS A 288 9.90 -25.39 6.75
CA LYS A 288 10.90 -25.25 7.81
C LYS A 288 12.08 -26.14 7.43
N SER A 289 13.28 -25.55 7.32
CA SER A 289 14.51 -26.32 7.13
C SER A 289 14.60 -27.39 8.22
N PRO A 290 15.00 -28.64 7.89
CA PRO A 290 15.21 -29.64 8.91
C PRO A 290 16.25 -29.10 9.91
N LYS A 291 15.97 -29.27 11.21
CA LYS A 291 16.98 -28.99 12.25
C LYS A 291 18.27 -29.73 11.84
N PRO A 292 19.44 -29.09 11.86
CA PRO A 292 20.68 -29.81 11.61
C PRO A 292 20.72 -30.98 12.59
N GLN A 293 20.70 -32.20 12.05
CA GLN A 293 20.98 -33.38 12.85
C GLN A 293 22.36 -33.12 13.46
N ARG A 294 22.41 -32.98 14.78
CA ARG A 294 23.68 -33.03 15.51
C ARG A 294 24.35 -34.32 15.06
N ALA A 295 25.45 -34.19 14.32
CA ALA A 295 26.35 -35.30 14.09
C ALA A 295 26.66 -35.88 15.46
N ALA A 296 26.24 -37.13 15.70
CA ALA A 296 26.65 -37.86 16.88
C ALA A 296 28.17 -37.98 16.80
N ALA A 297 28.84 -37.31 17.74
CA ALA A 297 30.25 -37.55 18.05
C ALA A 297 30.34 -38.80 18.94
#